data_AF-A0A6V7UFU2-F1
#
_entry.id   AF-A0A6V7UFU2-F1
#
_cell.length_a   1.000
_cell.length_b   1.000
_cell.length_c   1.000
_cell.angle_alpha   90.00
_cell.angle_beta   90.00
_cell.angle_gamma   90.00
#
_symmetry.space_group_name_H-M   'P 1'
#
loop_
_entity.id
_entity.type
_entity.pdbx_description
1 polymer ?
#
loop_
_entity_poly.entity_id
_entity_poly.type
_entity_poly.pdbx_seq_one_letter_code
_entity_poly.pdbx_strand_id
1 'polypeptide(L)'
;MSVRFNETMKMPNITFCMSREQAWSHFKLNSTENKQLWDKTIATQLANMTKKEDFLSKQWDYRIVMETYNLISTLTSMERETTAHGTVASIEKYNTQSRLEEIRKLSKFWLGEIQKRQVSFEEFVQKVGKETLRRSLQRFQRTTYDEDEVISTQLKITWLSQVQLCFQPTFDEANYKTIDDQGQFFVMSLSHNSENLDGEQIDCMTADFHGRPSSTSRFMGSKGITKDGFTDELCLGMMHETTVDVKARYKMLPNKEEGTACADLEDDNADTEWDCHLRCRLEFIRNLCQCTAPTLSYLIGPDKEEKELKEWPICDYGKCKVDVQGRNYSDEDCTKKCFRSCDQIRYNIDHERKGKSMRPDLTTVVLKWDSFEYLTMEQDWVWSVTTFIAALGGSIGMWLGLSILSLIQGSTYLLTYIEQRVAKRKINKMGENEQETPPSKPTKNQLQDDNNKRKYSKTSTTTSLEENKLAANPFASPFNKKTNQK
;
A
#
# COMPACT_ATOMS: atom_id res chain seq x y z
N MET A 1 7.10 -22.98 -18.01
CA MET A 1 8.45 -22.51 -17.65
C MET A 1 9.24 -22.33 -18.92
N SER A 2 9.83 -21.17 -19.12
CA SER A 2 10.67 -20.84 -20.28
C SER A 2 11.85 -19.98 -19.82
N VAL A 3 13.00 -20.11 -20.48
CA VAL A 3 14.13 -19.19 -20.28
C VAL A 3 13.91 -17.99 -21.20
N ARG A 4 14.02 -16.78 -20.66
CA ARG A 4 14.00 -15.53 -21.41
C ARG A 4 15.39 -14.91 -21.37
N PHE A 5 15.82 -14.41 -22.52
CA PHE A 5 17.00 -13.57 -22.67
C PHE A 5 16.47 -12.17 -22.95
N ASN A 6 16.79 -11.21 -22.10
CA ASN A 6 16.50 -9.81 -22.39
C ASN A 6 17.79 -9.08 -22.79
N GLU A 7 17.64 -8.01 -23.56
CA GLU A 7 18.78 -7.14 -23.88
C GLU A 7 18.99 -6.08 -22.80
N THR A 8 17.93 -5.70 -22.09
CA THR A 8 17.98 -4.67 -21.05
C THR A 8 17.11 -5.04 -19.85
N MET A 9 17.36 -4.42 -18.69
CA MET A 9 16.57 -4.57 -17.47
C MET A 9 16.15 -3.21 -16.93
N LYS A 10 14.92 -3.13 -16.41
CA LYS A 10 14.52 -1.97 -15.61
C LYS A 10 15.33 -1.95 -14.32
N MET A 11 15.64 -0.75 -13.83
CA MET A 11 16.32 -0.61 -12.55
C MET A 11 15.43 -1.21 -11.45
N PRO A 12 15.92 -2.14 -10.62
CA PRO A 12 15.17 -2.63 -9.48
C PRO A 12 14.90 -1.49 -8.51
N ASN A 13 13.76 -1.55 -7.82
CA ASN A 13 13.43 -0.57 -6.79
C ASN A 13 14.26 -0.88 -5.55
N ILE A 14 15.45 -0.29 -5.42
CA ILE A 14 16.37 -0.62 -4.33
C ILE A 14 16.17 0.33 -3.15
N THR A 15 15.88 -0.24 -1.98
CA THR A 15 15.82 0.50 -0.71
C THR A 15 17.00 0.15 0.16
N PHE A 16 17.77 1.16 0.56
CA PHE A 16 18.79 1.03 1.58
C PHE A 16 18.21 1.48 2.92
N CYS A 17 18.43 0.71 3.98
CA CYS A 17 17.98 1.03 5.34
C CYS A 17 19.17 0.95 6.29
N MET A 18 19.52 2.06 6.91
CA MET A 18 20.58 2.12 7.94
C MET A 18 19.98 2.35 9.32
N SER A 19 20.68 1.91 10.36
CA SER A 19 20.30 2.20 11.74
C SER A 19 20.31 3.69 12.04
N ARG A 20 19.50 4.12 13.00
CA ARG A 20 19.45 5.53 13.43
C ARG A 20 20.81 5.99 13.97
N GLU A 21 21.48 5.15 14.72
CA GLU A 21 22.80 5.39 15.31
C GLU A 21 23.83 5.67 14.21
N GLN A 22 23.83 4.85 13.15
CA GLN A 22 24.66 5.08 11.96
C GLN A 22 24.32 6.40 11.25
N ALA A 23 23.03 6.70 11.06
CA ALA A 23 22.57 7.94 10.42
C ALA A 23 22.96 9.19 11.22
N TRP A 24 23.02 9.08 12.55
CA TRP A 24 23.34 10.18 13.45
C TRP A 24 24.82 10.32 13.79
N SER A 25 25.68 9.44 13.26
CA SER A 25 27.12 9.43 13.53
C SER A 25 27.79 10.81 13.41
N HIS A 26 27.39 11.65 12.47
CA HIS A 26 27.97 12.99 12.26
C HIS A 26 27.40 14.11 13.16
N PHE A 27 26.45 13.80 14.05
CA PHE A 27 25.90 14.75 15.00
C PHE A 27 26.59 14.63 16.35
N LYS A 28 26.95 15.78 16.94
CA LYS A 28 27.54 15.84 18.28
C LYS A 28 26.42 15.94 19.31
N LEU A 29 26.15 14.83 20.00
CA LEU A 29 25.21 14.75 21.11
C LEU A 29 25.83 15.36 22.38
N ASN A 30 25.87 16.69 22.49
CA ASN A 30 26.29 17.34 23.72
C ASN A 30 25.14 17.35 24.74
N SER A 31 25.11 16.35 25.62
CA SER A 31 24.12 16.21 26.71
C SER A 31 24.14 17.35 27.75
N THR A 32 25.16 18.21 27.71
CA THR A 32 25.35 19.35 28.62
C THR A 32 24.91 20.69 28.04
N GLU A 33 24.37 20.73 26.81
CA GLU A 33 23.96 21.99 26.19
C GLU A 33 22.70 22.58 26.85
N ASN A 34 22.70 23.89 27.10
CA ASN A 34 21.57 24.58 27.72
C ASN A 34 20.35 24.59 26.76
N LYS A 35 19.25 23.96 27.17
CA LYS A 35 17.98 23.87 26.42
C LYS A 35 17.46 25.23 25.95
N GLN A 36 17.63 26.29 26.74
CA GLN A 36 17.19 27.64 26.33
C GLN A 36 18.00 28.20 25.16
N LEU A 37 19.30 27.90 25.10
CA LEU A 37 20.15 28.30 23.99
C LEU A 37 19.79 27.51 22.73
N TRP A 38 19.52 26.21 22.89
CA TRP A 38 19.05 25.32 21.84
C TRP A 38 17.77 25.86 21.18
N ASP A 39 16.73 26.11 21.98
CA ASP A 39 15.43 26.63 21.53
C ASP A 39 15.57 28.00 20.85
N LYS A 40 16.43 28.88 21.40
CA LYS A 40 16.71 30.21 20.83
C LYS A 40 17.37 30.11 19.46
N THR A 41 18.33 29.20 19.29
CA THR A 41 18.99 28.97 17.99
C THR A 41 17.99 28.50 16.94
N ILE A 42 17.12 27.54 17.30
CA ILE A 42 16.07 27.03 16.40
C ILE A 42 15.12 28.16 15.99
N ALA A 43 14.60 28.91 16.96
CA ALA A 43 13.68 30.02 16.70
C ALA A 43 14.32 31.09 15.78
N THR A 44 15.60 31.40 15.99
CA THR A 44 16.33 32.38 15.17
C THR A 44 16.48 31.90 13.73
N GLN A 45 16.80 30.63 13.51
CA GLN A 45 16.91 30.09 12.16
C GLN A 45 15.56 29.98 11.44
N LEU A 46 14.52 29.56 12.16
CA LEU A 46 13.16 29.51 11.61
C LEU A 46 12.62 30.89 11.24
N ALA A 47 12.99 31.94 11.98
CA ALA A 47 12.67 33.32 11.63
C ALA A 47 13.35 33.79 10.34
N ASN A 48 14.52 33.24 10.01
CA ASN A 48 15.24 33.52 8.76
C ASN A 48 14.70 32.72 7.54
N MET A 49 13.84 31.73 7.78
CA MET A 49 13.27 30.84 6.77
C MET A 49 11.74 30.99 6.73
N THR A 50 11.25 32.15 6.28
CA THR A 50 9.80 32.44 6.30
C THR A 50 9.04 31.83 5.13
N LYS A 51 9.68 31.65 3.97
CA LYS A 51 9.07 31.09 2.76
C LYS A 51 9.25 29.57 2.68
N LYS A 52 8.35 28.91 1.95
CA LYS A 52 8.42 27.47 1.64
C LYS A 52 9.75 27.08 1.00
N GLU A 53 10.16 27.81 -0.04
CA GLU A 53 11.40 27.54 -0.79
C GLU A 53 12.64 27.68 0.10
N ASP A 54 12.69 28.73 0.94
CA ASP A 54 13.79 28.95 1.88
C ASP A 54 13.91 27.77 2.86
N PHE A 55 12.78 27.30 3.37
CA PHE A 55 12.72 26.19 4.33
C PHE A 55 13.23 24.87 3.73
N LEU A 56 12.90 24.59 2.46
CA LEU A 56 13.28 23.35 1.77
C LEU A 56 14.70 23.40 1.18
N SER A 57 15.15 24.56 0.71
CA SER A 57 16.45 24.69 0.02
C SER A 57 17.63 24.98 0.96
N LYS A 58 17.44 25.81 2.00
CA LYS A 58 18.53 26.21 2.89
C LYS A 58 18.96 25.04 3.78
N GLN A 59 20.25 25.03 4.12
CA GLN A 59 20.82 24.04 5.03
C GLN A 59 20.30 24.26 6.44
N TRP A 60 19.93 23.17 7.10
CA TRP A 60 19.47 23.22 8.48
C TRP A 60 20.64 23.00 9.43
N ASP A 61 20.57 23.65 10.59
CA ASP A 61 21.44 23.29 11.69
C ASP A 61 21.11 21.88 12.20
N TYR A 62 22.13 21.18 12.67
CA TYR A 62 21.98 19.82 13.18
C TYR A 62 20.93 19.73 14.30
N ARG A 63 20.75 20.79 15.09
CA ARG A 63 19.74 20.86 16.16
C ARG A 63 18.33 20.69 15.62
N ILE A 64 18.02 21.42 14.55
CA ILE A 64 16.72 21.32 13.87
C ILE A 64 16.55 19.91 13.32
N VAL A 65 17.57 19.38 12.63
CA VAL A 65 17.51 18.05 12.02
C VAL A 65 17.23 16.97 13.08
N MET A 66 17.93 17.00 14.22
CA MET A 66 17.75 16.01 15.28
C MET A 66 16.38 16.10 15.95
N GLU A 67 15.91 17.32 16.24
CA GLU A 67 14.62 17.54 16.89
C GLU A 67 13.45 17.11 16.00
N THR A 68 13.52 17.47 14.72
CA THR A 68 12.52 17.10 13.71
C THR A 68 12.59 15.61 13.36
N TYR A 69 13.78 15.00 13.32
CA TYR A 69 13.93 13.55 13.18
C TYR A 69 13.27 12.80 14.34
N ASN A 70 13.52 13.23 15.58
CA ASN A 70 12.88 12.64 16.76
C ASN A 70 11.36 12.75 16.73
N LEU A 71 10.82 13.88 16.25
CA LEU A 71 9.39 14.04 16.06
C LEU A 71 8.83 13.06 15.03
N ILE A 72 9.40 13.05 13.81
CA ILE A 72 8.91 12.20 12.71
C ILE A 72 9.02 10.72 13.08
N SER A 73 10.14 10.30 13.68
CA SER A 73 10.35 8.93 14.11
C SER A 73 9.36 8.50 15.19
N THR A 74 9.03 9.39 16.12
CA THR A 74 8.01 9.11 17.15
C THR A 74 6.62 8.96 16.54
N LEU A 75 6.22 9.87 15.64
CA LEU A 75 4.94 9.76 14.94
C LEU A 75 4.88 8.49 14.08
N THR A 76 5.95 8.18 13.36
CA THR A 76 6.05 6.99 12.51
C THR A 76 5.96 5.72 13.34
N SER A 77 6.62 5.69 14.50
CA SER A 77 6.58 4.55 15.40
C SER A 77 5.16 4.29 15.92
N MET A 78 4.45 5.35 16.29
CA MET A 78 3.07 5.28 16.75
C MET A 78 2.10 4.86 15.63
N GLU A 79 2.23 5.44 14.45
CA GLU A 79 1.27 5.31 13.35
C GLU A 79 1.50 4.05 12.51
N ARG A 80 2.75 3.67 12.28
CA ARG A 80 3.15 2.69 11.26
C ARG A 80 3.91 1.47 11.82
N GLU A 81 4.67 1.60 12.92
CA GLU A 81 5.53 0.52 13.47
C GLU A 81 4.92 -0.26 14.62
N THR A 82 3.59 -0.40 14.62
CA THR A 82 2.87 -1.15 15.64
C THR A 82 1.70 -1.90 15.02
N THR A 83 1.22 -2.94 15.70
CA THR A 83 -0.09 -3.55 15.40
C THR A 83 -1.21 -2.54 15.61
N ALA A 84 -2.40 -2.76 15.05
CA ALA A 84 -3.55 -1.87 15.26
C ALA A 84 -3.81 -1.59 16.76
N HIS A 85 -3.80 -2.62 17.59
CA HIS A 85 -3.92 -2.47 19.05
C HIS A 85 -2.73 -1.72 19.67
N GLY A 86 -1.50 -2.00 19.20
CA GLY A 86 -0.30 -1.27 19.62
C GLY A 86 -0.34 0.22 19.28
N THR A 87 -0.96 0.61 18.15
CA THR A 87 -1.20 2.01 17.78
C THR A 87 -2.12 2.68 18.79
N VAL A 88 -3.24 2.03 19.16
CA VAL A 88 -4.17 2.58 20.17
C VAL A 88 -3.48 2.74 21.53
N ALA A 89 -2.75 1.72 21.98
CA ALA A 89 -1.97 1.77 23.22
C ALA A 89 -0.91 2.89 23.21
N SER A 90 -0.25 3.09 22.07
CA SER A 90 0.74 4.16 21.91
C SER A 90 0.09 5.54 21.91
N ILE A 91 -1.08 5.71 21.30
CA ILE A 91 -1.86 6.96 21.33
C ILE A 91 -2.34 7.26 22.76
N GLU A 92 -2.86 6.27 23.49
CA GLU A 92 -3.29 6.44 24.87
C GLU A 92 -2.11 6.87 25.76
N LYS A 93 -0.97 6.19 25.64
CA LYS A 93 0.25 6.52 26.38
C LYS A 93 0.76 7.91 26.01
N TYR A 94 0.73 8.25 24.72
CA TYR A 94 1.10 9.57 24.22
C TYR A 94 0.21 10.68 24.78
N ASN A 95 -1.07 10.41 25.01
CA ASN A 95 -1.98 11.38 25.60
C ASN A 95 -1.80 11.50 27.13
N THR A 96 -1.76 10.37 27.84
CA THR A 96 -1.85 10.31 29.31
C THR A 96 -0.51 10.50 30.04
N GLN A 97 0.61 10.09 29.45
CA GLN A 97 1.88 10.05 30.16
C GLN A 97 2.52 11.44 30.28
N SER A 98 2.88 11.84 31.51
CA SER A 98 3.52 13.14 31.80
C SER A 98 4.90 13.29 31.16
N ARG A 99 5.69 12.21 31.08
CA ARG A 99 7.02 12.19 30.44
C ARG A 99 6.98 12.61 28.95
N LEU A 100 5.85 12.44 28.28
CA LEU A 100 5.68 12.77 26.86
C LEU A 100 5.14 14.20 26.64
N GLU A 101 4.96 15.00 27.70
CA GLU A 101 4.44 16.37 27.58
C GLU A 101 5.35 17.27 26.74
N GLU A 102 6.66 17.14 26.90
CA GLU A 102 7.62 17.91 26.11
C GLU A 102 7.50 17.55 24.62
N ILE A 103 7.36 16.26 24.30
CA ILE A 103 7.18 15.78 22.92
C ILE A 103 5.85 16.27 22.35
N ARG A 104 4.78 16.33 23.14
CA ARG A 104 3.49 16.93 22.73
C ARG A 104 3.60 18.41 22.41
N LYS A 105 4.35 19.18 23.19
CA LYS A 105 4.60 20.61 22.89
C LYS A 105 5.42 20.76 21.62
N LEU A 106 6.44 19.92 21.46
CA LEU A 106 7.29 19.86 20.28
C LEU A 106 6.50 19.54 19.00
N SER A 107 5.63 18.53 19.06
CA SER A 107 4.81 18.12 17.92
C SER A 107 3.88 19.26 17.48
N LYS A 108 3.25 19.94 18.44
CA LYS A 108 2.38 21.09 18.15
C LYS A 108 3.15 22.26 17.55
N PHE A 109 4.35 22.52 18.06
CA PHE A 109 5.21 23.56 17.54
C PHE A 109 5.58 23.29 16.07
N TRP A 110 6.16 22.13 15.77
CA TRP A 110 6.62 21.81 14.42
C TRP A 110 5.47 21.63 13.42
N LEU A 111 4.37 20.97 13.80
CA LEU A 111 3.19 20.87 12.94
C LEU A 111 2.61 22.26 12.63
N GLY A 112 2.67 23.20 13.59
CA GLY A 112 2.33 24.60 13.35
C GLY A 112 3.31 25.32 12.42
N GLU A 113 4.62 25.09 12.55
CA GLU A 113 5.64 25.72 11.70
C GLU A 113 5.58 25.24 10.24
N ILE A 114 5.30 23.97 9.98
CA ILE A 114 5.11 23.45 8.60
C ILE A 114 3.82 23.99 7.98
N GLN A 115 2.74 24.07 8.77
CA GLN A 115 1.45 24.57 8.30
C GLN A 115 1.52 26.06 7.93
N LYS A 116 2.21 26.88 8.75
CA LYS A 116 2.45 28.31 8.45
C LYS A 116 3.16 28.53 7.12
N ARG A 117 4.00 27.59 6.70
CA ARG A 117 4.83 27.68 5.49
C ARG A 117 4.27 26.90 4.30
N GLN A 118 3.08 26.30 4.45
CA GLN A 118 2.45 25.47 3.40
C GLN A 118 3.36 24.33 2.92
N VAL A 119 4.13 23.75 3.84
CA VAL A 119 4.98 22.58 3.59
C VAL A 119 4.18 21.34 3.92
N SER A 120 4.11 20.39 2.98
CA SER A 120 3.44 19.11 3.24
C SER A 120 4.26 18.26 4.21
N PHE A 121 3.61 17.34 4.92
CA PHE A 121 4.35 16.46 5.84
C PHE A 121 5.35 15.58 5.09
N GLU A 122 5.06 15.19 3.85
CA GLU A 122 5.99 14.45 3.00
C GLU A 122 7.24 15.27 2.65
N GLU A 123 7.08 16.52 2.20
CA GLU A 123 8.20 17.43 1.92
C GLU A 123 9.08 17.62 3.15
N PHE A 124 8.45 17.71 4.33
CA PHE A 124 9.14 17.80 5.61
C PHE A 124 9.96 16.54 5.91
N VAL A 125 9.41 15.34 5.73
CA VAL A 125 10.15 14.06 5.88
C VAL A 125 11.32 13.97 4.91
N GLN A 126 11.11 14.33 3.64
CA GLN A 126 12.18 14.36 2.64
C GLN A 126 13.30 15.31 3.06
N LYS A 127 12.96 16.50 3.54
CA LYS A 127 13.95 17.49 3.99
C LYS A 127 14.76 16.98 5.16
N VAL A 128 14.11 16.45 6.19
CA VAL A 128 14.80 15.92 7.39
C VAL A 128 15.72 14.77 7.05
N GLY A 129 15.26 13.79 6.27
CA GLY A 129 16.11 12.65 5.90
C GLY A 129 17.27 13.04 4.98
N LYS A 130 17.07 13.97 4.04
CA LYS A 130 18.15 14.51 3.19
C LYS A 130 19.21 15.24 4.01
N GLU A 131 18.82 16.11 4.94
CA GLU A 131 19.76 16.81 5.81
C GLU A 131 20.46 15.87 6.80
N THR A 132 19.78 14.80 7.22
CA THR A 132 20.38 13.72 8.05
C THR A 132 21.51 13.04 7.28
N LEU A 133 21.26 12.63 6.03
CA LEU A 133 22.24 11.89 5.23
C LEU A 133 23.32 12.78 4.61
N ARG A 134 23.07 14.09 4.48
CA ARG A 134 23.94 15.06 3.80
C ARG A 134 25.42 14.96 4.17
N ARG A 135 25.74 14.74 5.45
CA ARG A 135 27.14 14.65 5.94
C ARG A 135 27.74 13.26 5.75
N SER A 136 26.91 12.23 5.76
CA SER A 136 27.32 10.84 5.59
C SER A 136 27.48 10.44 4.12
N LEU A 137 26.61 10.91 3.24
CA LEU A 137 26.53 10.45 1.86
C LEU A 137 27.56 11.17 0.98
N GLN A 138 28.66 10.48 0.64
CA GLN A 138 29.71 11.03 -0.22
C GLN A 138 29.44 10.75 -1.69
N ARG A 139 28.96 9.56 -2.00
CA ARG A 139 28.62 9.15 -3.37
C ARG A 139 27.29 8.42 -3.39
N PHE A 140 26.44 8.75 -4.35
CA PHE A 140 25.15 8.12 -4.57
C PHE A 140 24.78 8.28 -6.04
N GLN A 141 25.27 7.35 -6.87
CA GLN A 141 25.29 7.55 -8.31
C GLN A 141 25.02 6.25 -9.06
N ARG A 142 24.14 6.33 -10.07
CA ARG A 142 24.00 5.32 -11.12
C ARG A 142 25.17 5.45 -12.11
N THR A 143 25.85 4.33 -12.38
CA THR A 143 27.01 4.27 -13.30
C THR A 143 26.67 3.46 -14.53
N THR A 144 26.97 3.96 -15.72
CA THR A 144 26.86 3.25 -16.99
C THR A 144 28.23 2.79 -17.47
N TYR A 145 28.27 1.91 -18.47
CA TYR A 145 29.53 1.56 -19.13
C TYR A 145 30.12 2.76 -19.88
N ASP A 146 29.26 3.60 -20.45
CA ASP A 146 29.66 4.90 -21.01
C ASP A 146 30.03 5.87 -19.87
N GLU A 147 31.31 6.22 -19.78
CA GLU A 147 31.86 7.12 -18.75
C GLU A 147 31.42 8.58 -18.94
N ASP A 148 31.07 8.99 -20.16
CA ASP A 148 30.62 10.35 -20.47
C ASP A 148 29.16 10.57 -20.06
N GLU A 149 28.43 9.49 -19.82
CA GLU A 149 27.02 9.53 -19.50
C GLU A 149 26.78 9.69 -18.00
N VAL A 150 26.22 10.85 -17.61
CA VAL A 150 25.91 11.16 -16.21
C VAL A 150 24.40 11.09 -15.96
N ILE A 151 23.97 10.03 -15.27
CA ILE A 151 22.59 9.88 -14.83
C ILE A 151 22.37 10.62 -13.51
N SER A 152 21.57 11.69 -13.54
CA SER A 152 21.16 12.42 -12.34
C SER A 152 20.39 11.50 -11.40
N THR A 153 20.99 11.19 -10.26
CA THR A 153 20.41 10.31 -9.23
C THR A 153 19.95 11.17 -8.06
N GLN A 154 18.65 11.15 -7.76
CA GLN A 154 18.08 11.84 -6.62
C GLN A 154 17.86 10.88 -5.46
N LEU A 155 17.99 11.40 -4.24
CA LEU A 155 17.72 10.66 -3.02
C LEU A 155 16.26 10.86 -2.60
N LYS A 156 15.50 9.78 -2.46
CA LYS A 156 14.15 9.78 -1.87
C LYS A 156 14.15 9.04 -0.54
N ILE A 157 13.66 9.70 0.50
CA ILE A 157 13.47 9.08 1.81
C ILE A 157 12.17 8.29 1.78
N THR A 158 12.22 7.01 2.10
CA THR A 158 11.02 6.15 2.11
C THR A 158 10.55 5.81 3.51
N TRP A 159 11.47 5.84 4.48
CA TRP A 159 11.15 5.51 5.87
C TRP A 159 12.02 6.30 6.84
N LEU A 160 11.43 6.82 7.90
CA LEU A 160 12.14 7.50 8.99
C LEU A 160 11.52 7.08 10.31
N SER A 161 12.26 6.33 11.12
CA SER A 161 11.77 5.71 12.34
C SER A 161 12.75 5.83 13.50
N GLN A 162 12.37 5.27 14.67
CA GLN A 162 13.24 5.25 15.84
C GLN A 162 14.38 4.23 15.69
N VAL A 163 14.24 3.26 14.80
CA VAL A 163 15.20 2.16 14.60
C VAL A 163 16.08 2.43 13.38
N GLN A 164 15.48 2.89 12.28
CA GLN A 164 16.16 2.98 11.00
C GLN A 164 15.68 4.14 10.11
N LEU A 165 16.57 4.57 9.23
CA LEU A 165 16.34 5.49 8.13
C LEU A 165 16.50 4.73 6.81
N CYS A 166 15.45 4.75 5.97
CA CYS A 166 15.49 4.13 4.65
C CYS A 166 15.34 5.15 3.52
N PHE A 167 16.06 4.89 2.43
CA PHE A 167 16.09 5.74 1.25
C PHE A 167 16.31 4.93 -0.03
N GLN A 168 15.89 5.51 -1.14
CA GLN A 168 15.93 4.92 -2.48
C GLN A 168 16.56 5.91 -3.47
N PRO A 169 17.24 5.41 -4.51
CA PRO A 169 17.58 6.21 -5.67
C PRO A 169 16.34 6.41 -6.54
N THR A 170 16.06 7.66 -6.90
CA THR A 170 15.01 8.04 -7.85
C THR A 170 15.61 8.80 -9.01
N PHE A 171 14.97 8.67 -10.17
CA PHE A 171 15.44 9.25 -11.42
C PHE A 171 14.32 10.09 -12.01
N ASP A 172 14.67 11.23 -12.61
CA ASP A 172 13.71 12.02 -13.39
C ASP A 172 13.29 11.21 -14.63
N GLU A 173 12.05 11.35 -15.11
CA GLU A 173 11.55 10.60 -16.27
C GLU A 173 12.44 10.77 -17.50
N ALA A 174 12.99 11.96 -17.71
CA ALA A 174 13.92 12.26 -18.81
C ALA A 174 15.30 11.60 -18.66
N ASN A 175 15.68 11.22 -17.44
CA ASN A 175 16.99 10.66 -17.10
C ASN A 175 16.92 9.16 -16.74
N TYR A 176 15.73 8.56 -16.70
CA TYR A 176 15.56 7.15 -16.40
C TYR A 176 16.07 6.30 -17.56
N LYS A 177 17.08 5.47 -17.29
CA LYS A 177 17.67 4.54 -18.26
C LYS A 177 17.70 3.12 -17.72
N THR A 178 17.44 2.17 -18.61
CA THR A 178 17.53 0.74 -18.33
C THR A 178 19.00 0.33 -18.12
N ILE A 179 19.20 -0.82 -17.48
CA ILE A 179 20.48 -1.50 -17.41
C ILE A 179 20.63 -2.30 -18.71
N ASP A 180 21.58 -1.94 -19.53
CA ASP A 180 21.93 -2.53 -20.83
C ASP A 180 23.20 -3.38 -20.77
N ASP A 181 24.08 -3.08 -19.82
CA ASP A 181 25.35 -3.79 -19.65
C ASP A 181 25.42 -4.63 -18.37
N GLN A 182 26.20 -5.72 -18.45
CA GLN A 182 26.63 -6.49 -17.29
C GLN A 182 27.76 -5.76 -16.57
N GLY A 183 27.78 -5.83 -15.24
CA GLY A 183 28.77 -5.16 -14.40
C GLY A 183 28.19 -4.04 -13.55
N GLN A 184 29.02 -3.09 -13.17
CA GLN A 184 28.67 -2.09 -12.16
C GLN A 184 27.61 -1.11 -12.65
N PHE A 185 26.46 -1.11 -11.98
CA PHE A 185 25.37 -0.22 -12.32
C PHE A 185 25.12 0.85 -11.24
N PHE A 186 25.55 0.65 -10.00
CA PHE A 186 25.31 1.63 -8.95
C PHE A 186 26.42 1.65 -7.91
N VAL A 187 26.80 2.84 -7.45
CA VAL A 187 27.78 3.02 -6.38
C VAL A 187 27.27 3.98 -5.32
N MET A 188 27.39 3.53 -4.08
CA MET A 188 27.15 4.34 -2.89
C MET A 188 28.38 4.33 -1.98
N SER A 189 28.77 5.51 -1.50
CA SER A 189 29.83 5.65 -0.50
C SER A 189 29.31 6.47 0.67
N LEU A 190 29.38 5.89 1.86
CA LEU A 190 28.91 6.45 3.12
C LEU A 190 30.09 6.65 4.06
N SER A 191 30.30 7.89 4.49
CA SER A 191 31.23 8.25 5.55
C SER A 191 30.53 8.21 6.91
N HIS A 192 31.25 7.73 7.90
CA HIS A 192 30.81 7.59 9.28
C HIS A 192 31.82 8.26 10.20
N ASN A 193 31.34 8.91 11.25
CA ASN A 193 32.23 9.40 12.30
C ASN A 193 32.56 8.27 13.27
N SER A 194 33.72 7.63 13.09
CA SER A 194 34.16 6.50 13.91
C SER A 194 34.28 6.83 15.40
N GLU A 195 34.65 8.07 15.78
CA GLU A 195 34.79 8.46 17.18
C GLU A 195 33.45 8.43 17.93
N ASN A 196 32.37 8.83 17.26
CA ASN A 196 31.03 8.84 17.84
C ASN A 196 30.38 7.45 17.89
N LEU A 197 30.94 6.50 17.15
CA LEU A 197 30.41 5.14 16.99
C LEU A 197 31.23 4.11 17.79
N ASP A 198 32.30 4.55 18.46
CA ASP A 198 33.18 3.66 19.21
C ASP A 198 32.47 3.08 20.45
N GLY A 199 32.51 1.76 20.59
CA GLY A 199 31.83 1.03 21.68
C GLY A 199 30.33 0.82 21.52
N GLU A 200 29.69 1.35 20.47
CA GLU A 200 28.28 1.07 20.17
C GLU A 200 28.14 -0.19 19.31
N GLN A 201 27.15 -1.05 19.63
CA GLN A 201 26.77 -2.16 18.77
C GLN A 201 25.82 -1.63 17.70
N ILE A 202 26.35 -1.42 16.49
CA ILE A 202 25.59 -0.82 15.38
C ILE A 202 25.14 -1.92 14.44
N ASP A 203 23.83 -1.97 14.18
CA ASP A 203 23.25 -2.86 13.19
C ASP A 203 23.70 -2.46 11.78
N CYS A 204 24.09 -3.47 10.98
CA CYS A 204 24.52 -3.26 9.61
C CYS A 204 23.35 -2.75 8.75
N MET A 205 23.67 -1.92 7.75
CA MET A 205 22.67 -1.43 6.81
C MET A 205 22.16 -2.57 5.94
N THR A 206 20.90 -2.53 5.53
CA THR A 206 20.31 -3.55 4.66
C THR A 206 19.92 -2.97 3.31
N ALA A 207 19.98 -3.77 2.24
CA ALA A 207 19.45 -3.41 0.93
C ALA A 207 18.34 -4.38 0.49
N ASP A 208 17.17 -3.86 0.12
CA ASP A 208 16.02 -4.61 -0.41
C ASP A 208 15.73 -4.17 -1.86
N PHE A 209 15.71 -5.13 -2.79
CA PHE A 209 15.55 -4.90 -4.24
C PHE A 209 14.09 -4.81 -4.72
N HIS A 210 13.14 -4.91 -3.80
CA HIS A 210 11.70 -4.79 -4.05
C HIS A 210 11.13 -3.44 -3.63
N GLY A 211 11.93 -2.57 -3.04
CA GLY A 211 11.50 -1.22 -2.68
C GLY A 211 10.92 -1.13 -1.26
N ARG A 212 11.05 -2.20 -0.46
CA ARG A 212 10.42 -2.28 0.87
C ARG A 212 11.39 -1.80 1.96
N PRO A 213 10.93 -1.00 2.95
CA PRO A 213 11.76 -0.70 4.10
C PRO A 213 11.90 -1.94 5.01
N SER A 214 13.09 -2.24 5.51
CA SER A 214 13.40 -3.53 6.18
C SER A 214 12.56 -3.84 7.44
N SER A 215 12.21 -2.85 8.27
CA SER A 215 11.43 -3.02 9.50
C SER A 215 9.94 -3.30 9.25
N THR A 216 9.47 -3.06 8.02
CA THR A 216 8.03 -3.06 7.71
C THR A 216 7.41 -4.44 7.66
N SER A 217 8.17 -5.41 7.17
CA SER A 217 7.81 -6.83 7.11
C SER A 217 7.31 -7.35 8.47
N ARG A 218 7.89 -6.86 9.57
CA ARG A 218 7.54 -7.24 10.94
C ARG A 218 6.16 -6.76 11.39
N PHE A 219 5.72 -5.60 10.90
CA PHE A 219 4.54 -4.91 11.43
C PHE A 219 3.31 -5.00 10.53
N MET A 220 3.53 -5.25 9.23
CA MET A 220 2.49 -5.14 8.22
C MET A 220 2.48 -6.32 7.26
N GLY A 221 3.49 -7.18 7.28
CA GLY A 221 3.49 -8.39 6.46
C GLY A 221 2.54 -9.45 7.00
N SER A 222 1.81 -10.11 6.09
CA SER A 222 1.11 -11.34 6.40
C SER A 222 2.12 -12.41 6.86
N LYS A 223 1.71 -13.35 7.74
CA LYS A 223 2.58 -14.39 8.35
C LYS A 223 3.25 -15.36 7.35
N GLY A 224 3.14 -15.12 6.05
CA GLY A 224 3.70 -15.91 4.96
C GLY A 224 4.59 -15.09 4.02
N ILE A 225 5.39 -14.15 4.54
CA ILE A 225 6.42 -13.49 3.73
C ILE A 225 7.36 -14.58 3.21
N THR A 226 7.17 -14.90 1.94
CA THR A 226 8.16 -15.55 1.11
C THR A 226 9.45 -14.74 1.27
N LYS A 227 10.58 -15.43 1.49
CA LYS A 227 11.94 -14.88 1.48
C LYS A 227 12.31 -14.34 0.08
N ASP A 228 11.46 -13.48 -0.46
CA ASP A 228 11.57 -12.82 -1.75
C ASP A 228 12.27 -11.46 -1.55
N GLY A 229 12.20 -10.90 -0.33
CA GLY A 229 13.01 -9.76 0.10
C GLY A 229 14.35 -10.25 0.64
N PHE A 230 15.40 -10.01 -0.14
CA PHE A 230 16.77 -10.18 0.28
C PHE A 230 17.18 -9.00 1.18
N THR A 231 17.87 -9.29 2.28
CA THR A 231 18.47 -8.30 3.17
C THR A 231 19.91 -8.74 3.43
N ASP A 232 20.86 -8.29 2.63
CA ASP A 232 22.27 -8.45 3.03
C ASP A 232 22.69 -7.37 4.02
N GLU A 233 23.62 -7.74 4.87
CA GLU A 233 24.20 -6.89 5.88
C GLU A 233 25.41 -6.13 5.29
N LEU A 234 25.18 -4.85 5.02
CA LEU A 234 26.15 -3.86 4.56
C LEU A 234 26.76 -3.15 5.78
N CYS A 235 27.76 -3.80 6.37
CA CYS A 235 28.41 -3.37 7.60
C CYS A 235 29.39 -2.20 7.43
N LEU A 236 29.60 -1.47 8.52
CA LEU A 236 30.42 -0.26 8.56
C LEU A 236 31.90 -0.51 8.19
N GLY A 237 32.49 0.43 7.45
CA GLY A 237 33.93 0.47 7.19
C GLY A 237 34.42 -0.65 6.25
N MET A 238 33.51 -1.28 5.52
CA MET A 238 33.80 -2.36 4.58
C MET A 238 33.45 -1.95 3.15
N MET A 239 34.08 -2.66 2.21
CA MET A 239 33.68 -2.61 0.82
C MET A 239 32.76 -3.80 0.52
N HIS A 240 31.56 -3.50 0.08
CA HIS A 240 30.53 -4.46 -0.30
C HIS A 240 30.37 -4.46 -1.81
N GLU A 241 30.47 -5.63 -2.38
CA GLU A 241 30.17 -5.89 -3.77
C GLU A 241 28.95 -6.81 -3.82
N THR A 242 27.85 -6.31 -4.36
CA THR A 242 26.59 -7.03 -4.45
C THR A 242 26.27 -7.25 -5.91
N THR A 243 26.29 -8.51 -6.33
CA THR A 243 25.97 -8.95 -7.67
C THR A 243 24.52 -9.40 -7.71
N VAL A 244 23.75 -8.92 -8.69
CA VAL A 244 22.30 -9.07 -8.76
C VAL A 244 21.92 -9.65 -10.11
N ASP A 245 21.08 -10.68 -10.08
CA ASP A 245 20.45 -11.28 -11.25
C ASP A 245 18.97 -11.57 -11.00
N VAL A 246 18.19 -11.66 -12.06
CA VAL A 246 16.79 -12.09 -11.95
C VAL A 246 16.76 -13.61 -11.94
N LYS A 247 16.40 -14.22 -10.82
CA LYS A 247 16.25 -15.67 -10.72
C LYS A 247 15.06 -16.16 -11.55
N ALA A 248 13.91 -15.54 -11.31
CA ALA A 248 12.67 -15.90 -11.99
C ALA A 248 11.61 -14.80 -11.91
N ARG A 249 10.80 -14.66 -12.95
CA ARG A 249 9.57 -13.89 -12.97
C ARG A 249 8.37 -14.84 -12.93
N TYR A 250 7.55 -14.71 -11.91
CA TYR A 250 6.32 -15.48 -11.70
C TYR A 250 5.14 -14.63 -12.13
N LYS A 251 4.37 -15.13 -13.10
CA LYS A 251 3.09 -14.55 -13.48
C LYS A 251 2.00 -15.52 -13.06
N MET A 252 1.38 -15.24 -11.92
CA MET A 252 0.32 -16.07 -11.34
C MET A 252 -1.04 -15.64 -11.88
N LEU A 253 -2.04 -16.53 -11.80
CA LEU A 253 -3.42 -16.13 -12.06
C LEU A 253 -4.03 -15.48 -10.82
N PRO A 254 -4.87 -14.44 -10.97
CA PRO A 254 -5.53 -13.79 -9.85
C PRO A 254 -6.38 -14.79 -9.08
N ASN A 255 -6.16 -14.85 -7.77
CA ASN A 255 -6.82 -15.78 -6.87
C ASN A 255 -7.09 -15.13 -5.51
N LYS A 256 -8.02 -15.73 -4.76
CA LYS A 256 -8.40 -15.29 -3.39
C LYS A 256 -8.04 -16.32 -2.32
N GLU A 257 -7.19 -17.28 -2.66
CA GLU A 257 -6.77 -18.34 -1.75
C GLU A 257 -5.76 -17.81 -0.73
N GLU A 258 -5.94 -18.18 0.54
CA GLU A 258 -5.09 -17.69 1.63
C GLU A 258 -3.63 -18.12 1.41
N GLY A 259 -2.70 -17.16 1.46
CA GLY A 259 -1.26 -17.38 1.26
C GLY A 259 -0.77 -17.31 -0.19
N THR A 260 -1.64 -17.52 -1.19
CA THR A 260 -1.28 -17.35 -2.62
C THR A 260 -1.97 -16.19 -3.31
N ALA A 261 -2.97 -15.58 -2.65
CA ALA A 261 -3.78 -14.47 -3.16
C ALA A 261 -2.95 -13.41 -3.89
N CYS A 262 -3.40 -13.03 -5.07
CA CYS A 262 -2.83 -11.94 -5.85
C CYS A 262 -3.93 -11.28 -6.71
N ALA A 263 -3.71 -10.02 -7.10
CA ALA A 263 -4.56 -9.30 -8.03
C ALA A 263 -3.71 -8.74 -9.18
N ASP A 264 -4.33 -8.64 -10.36
CA ASP A 264 -3.73 -7.94 -11.50
C ASP A 264 -3.83 -6.44 -11.24
N LEU A 265 -2.67 -5.79 -11.16
CA LEU A 265 -2.54 -4.35 -11.08
C LEU A 265 -2.39 -3.85 -12.53
N GLU A 266 -3.49 -3.40 -13.13
CA GLU A 266 -3.51 -2.99 -14.55
C GLU A 266 -2.81 -1.65 -14.82
N ASP A 267 -2.55 -0.84 -13.79
CA ASP A 267 -1.92 0.48 -13.90
C ASP A 267 -0.56 0.54 -13.17
N ASP A 268 0.45 1.18 -13.79
CA ASP A 268 1.75 1.48 -13.16
C ASP A 268 1.63 2.40 -11.92
N ASN A 269 0.46 3.05 -11.73
CA ASN A 269 0.09 3.87 -10.58
C ASN A 269 -0.82 3.16 -9.58
N ALA A 270 -1.08 1.86 -9.76
CA ALA A 270 -1.92 1.12 -8.84
C ALA A 270 -1.23 0.97 -7.48
N ASP A 271 -2.01 1.10 -6.41
CA ASP A 271 -1.50 0.97 -5.05
C ASP A 271 -0.80 -0.37 -4.86
N THR A 272 0.42 -0.32 -4.33
CA THR A 272 1.11 -1.53 -3.91
C THR A 272 0.37 -2.18 -2.75
N GLU A 273 0.58 -3.49 -2.53
CA GLU A 273 0.08 -4.19 -1.33
C GLU A 273 0.39 -3.37 -0.06
N TRP A 274 1.62 -2.84 -0.03
CA TRP A 274 2.13 -1.98 1.03
C TRP A 274 1.30 -0.70 1.24
N ASP A 275 1.06 0.07 0.18
CA ASP A 275 0.29 1.31 0.25
C ASP A 275 -1.18 1.02 0.64
N CYS A 276 -1.72 -0.11 0.21
CA CYS A 276 -3.02 -0.59 0.64
C CYS A 276 -3.07 -0.85 2.16
N HIS A 277 -2.08 -1.56 2.72
CA HIS A 277 -2.03 -1.79 4.16
C HIS A 277 -1.89 -0.48 4.96
N LEU A 278 -1.07 0.47 4.47
CA LEU A 278 -0.93 1.77 5.13
C LEU A 278 -2.21 2.61 5.03
N ARG A 279 -2.96 2.50 3.93
CA ARG A 279 -4.27 3.15 3.79
C ARG A 279 -5.29 2.56 4.77
N CYS A 280 -5.31 1.24 4.93
CA CYS A 280 -6.10 0.60 5.99
C CYS A 280 -5.76 1.15 7.38
N ARG A 281 -4.47 1.38 7.65
CA ARG A 281 -4.04 2.00 8.90
C ARG A 281 -4.49 3.47 9.03
N LEU A 282 -4.43 4.23 7.95
CA LEU A 282 -4.93 5.61 7.91
C LEU A 282 -6.43 5.67 8.22
N GLU A 283 -7.24 4.82 7.59
CA GLU A 283 -8.68 4.72 7.84
C GLU A 283 -8.98 4.28 9.28
N PHE A 284 -8.21 3.35 9.82
CA PHE A 284 -8.31 2.94 11.22
C PHE A 284 -8.07 4.12 12.18
N ILE A 285 -7.01 4.91 11.98
CA ILE A 285 -6.73 6.09 12.82
C ILE A 285 -7.82 7.15 12.66
N ARG A 286 -8.33 7.37 11.44
CA ARG A 286 -9.47 8.29 11.19
C ARG A 286 -10.70 7.89 11.97
N ASN A 287 -11.05 6.60 11.97
CA ASN A 287 -12.20 6.07 12.72
C ASN A 287 -12.05 6.22 14.24
N LEU A 288 -10.82 6.19 14.75
CA LEU A 288 -10.54 6.32 16.19
C LEU A 288 -10.48 7.77 16.67
N CYS A 289 -9.68 8.60 15.98
CA CYS A 289 -9.30 9.92 16.46
C CYS A 289 -9.96 11.07 15.68
N GLN A 290 -10.72 10.75 14.62
CA GLN A 290 -11.34 11.73 13.73
C GLN A 290 -10.34 12.72 13.12
N CYS A 291 -9.18 12.22 12.73
CA CYS A 291 -8.09 13.02 12.17
C CYS A 291 -7.24 12.20 11.21
N THR A 292 -6.48 12.90 10.36
CA THR A 292 -5.52 12.30 9.43
C THR A 292 -4.16 12.18 10.11
N ALA A 293 -3.60 10.98 10.11
CA ALA A 293 -2.28 10.69 10.66
C ALA A 293 -1.19 11.38 9.81
N PRO A 294 -0.34 12.27 10.38
CA PRO A 294 0.64 13.03 9.61
C PRO A 294 1.58 12.18 8.74
N THR A 295 2.07 11.03 9.24
CA THR A 295 3.04 10.23 8.47
C THR A 295 2.41 9.43 7.33
N LEU A 296 1.08 9.35 7.29
CA LEU A 296 0.28 8.66 6.28
C LEU A 296 -0.43 9.64 5.33
N SER A 297 -0.26 10.95 5.51
CA SER A 297 -1.00 11.95 4.73
C SER A 297 -0.67 11.91 3.24
N TYR A 298 0.50 11.41 2.86
CA TYR A 298 0.92 11.26 1.46
C TYR A 298 0.02 10.30 0.66
N LEU A 299 -0.70 9.39 1.33
CA LEU A 299 -1.59 8.41 0.69
C LEU A 299 -2.92 9.00 0.20
N ILE A 300 -3.24 10.23 0.59
CA ILE A 300 -4.47 10.93 0.19
C ILE A 300 -4.36 11.41 -1.27
N GLY A 301 -3.13 11.62 -1.75
CA GLY A 301 -2.84 12.17 -3.07
C GLY A 301 -3.16 13.68 -3.16
N PRO A 302 -2.47 14.41 -4.06
CA PRO A 302 -2.58 15.87 -4.15
C PRO A 302 -3.99 16.34 -4.53
N ASP A 303 -4.73 15.55 -5.32
CA ASP A 303 -6.05 15.94 -5.84
C ASP A 303 -7.17 15.92 -4.78
N LYS A 304 -6.99 15.13 -3.71
CA LYS A 304 -7.99 14.96 -2.64
C LYS A 304 -7.55 15.61 -1.32
N GLU A 305 -6.27 15.98 -1.21
CA GLU A 305 -5.67 16.51 0.01
C GLU A 305 -6.46 17.70 0.57
N GLU A 306 -6.83 18.68 -0.26
CA GLU A 306 -7.52 19.87 0.24
C GLU A 306 -8.94 19.58 0.76
N LYS A 307 -9.63 18.59 0.19
CA LYS A 307 -10.99 18.20 0.62
C LYS A 307 -10.94 17.33 1.86
N GLU A 308 -10.08 16.31 1.85
CA GLU A 308 -9.96 15.37 2.96
C GLU A 308 -9.32 16.00 4.20
N LEU A 309 -8.36 16.92 4.07
CA LEU A 309 -7.79 17.63 5.23
C LEU A 309 -8.75 18.65 5.84
N LYS A 310 -9.76 19.12 5.10
CA LYS A 310 -10.85 19.95 5.66
C LYS A 310 -11.81 19.12 6.50
N GLU A 311 -12.09 17.89 6.09
CA GLU A 311 -12.95 16.96 6.83
C GLU A 311 -12.21 16.31 8.02
N TRP A 312 -10.97 15.88 7.78
CA TRP A 312 -10.11 15.16 8.71
C TRP A 312 -8.77 15.90 8.86
N PRO A 313 -8.66 16.87 9.78
CA PRO A 313 -7.43 17.64 9.96
C PRO A 313 -6.28 16.76 10.47
N ILE A 314 -5.05 17.25 10.38
CA ILE A 314 -3.86 16.56 10.90
C ILE A 314 -4.04 16.27 12.40
N CYS A 315 -3.73 15.04 12.82
CA CYS A 315 -3.93 14.58 14.19
C CYS A 315 -3.15 15.37 15.25
N ASP A 316 -3.87 15.89 16.24
CA ASP A 316 -3.34 16.24 17.56
C ASP A 316 -3.66 15.10 18.53
N TYR A 317 -2.77 14.11 18.63
CA TYR A 317 -2.97 12.95 19.51
C TYR A 317 -3.14 13.31 20.99
N GLY A 318 -2.73 14.51 21.43
CA GLY A 318 -3.00 14.99 22.78
C GLY A 318 -4.49 15.25 23.07
N LYS A 319 -5.34 15.28 22.03
CA LYS A 319 -6.80 15.42 22.16
C LYS A 319 -7.54 14.11 21.89
N CYS A 320 -6.88 13.11 21.33
CA CYS A 320 -7.50 11.83 21.02
C CYS A 320 -7.62 10.98 22.30
N LYS A 321 -8.86 10.78 22.77
CA LYS A 321 -9.16 9.89 23.90
C LYS A 321 -9.60 8.53 23.36
N VAL A 322 -8.80 7.52 23.62
CA VAL A 322 -9.06 6.13 23.23
C VAL A 322 -9.09 5.25 24.48
N ASP A 323 -9.91 4.20 24.45
CA ASP A 323 -9.99 3.19 25.51
C ASP A 323 -9.35 1.89 25.03
N VAL A 324 -8.21 1.53 25.61
CA VAL A 324 -7.42 0.37 25.20
C VAL A 324 -7.91 -0.93 25.86
N GLN A 325 -8.50 -0.84 27.05
CA GLN A 325 -8.81 -2.02 27.88
C GLN A 325 -10.17 -2.64 27.55
N GLY A 326 -11.04 -1.91 26.85
CA GLY A 326 -12.40 -2.36 26.54
C GLY A 326 -12.61 -3.06 25.19
N ARG A 327 -11.64 -3.05 24.26
CA ARG A 327 -11.84 -3.52 22.87
C ARG A 327 -10.61 -4.17 22.24
N ASN A 328 -10.83 -5.24 21.48
CA ASN A 328 -9.84 -5.78 20.56
C ASN A 328 -9.87 -4.95 19.28
N TYR A 329 -8.76 -4.25 19.01
CA TYR A 329 -8.59 -3.46 17.81
C TYR A 329 -7.82 -4.28 16.77
N SER A 330 -8.37 -4.36 15.56
CA SER A 330 -7.76 -5.06 14.43
C SER A 330 -8.06 -4.33 13.14
N ASP A 331 -7.06 -4.25 12.26
CA ASP A 331 -7.15 -3.80 10.87
C ASP A 331 -7.17 -4.99 9.89
N GLU A 332 -7.31 -6.23 10.39
CA GLU A 332 -7.30 -7.47 9.59
C GLU A 332 -8.39 -7.49 8.51
N ASP A 333 -9.58 -6.97 8.79
CA ASP A 333 -10.69 -7.01 7.83
C ASP A 333 -10.49 -6.09 6.62
N CYS A 334 -9.71 -5.03 6.80
CA CYS A 334 -9.29 -4.17 5.69
C CYS A 334 -8.11 -4.79 4.95
N THR A 335 -7.09 -5.24 5.69
CA THR A 335 -5.85 -5.78 5.11
C THR A 335 -6.06 -7.09 4.34
N LYS A 336 -7.09 -7.88 4.64
CA LYS A 336 -7.50 -9.06 3.83
C LYS A 336 -7.88 -8.73 2.39
N LYS A 337 -8.18 -7.46 2.08
CA LYS A 337 -8.49 -6.98 0.73
C LYS A 337 -7.25 -6.47 -0.01
N CYS A 338 -6.12 -6.33 0.69
CA CYS A 338 -4.86 -5.95 0.09
C CYS A 338 -4.22 -7.17 -0.55
N PHE A 339 -4.06 -7.13 -1.87
CA PHE A 339 -3.48 -8.21 -2.64
C PHE A 339 -2.13 -7.75 -3.20
N ARG A 340 -1.16 -8.66 -3.20
CA ARG A 340 0.09 -8.50 -3.94
C ARG A 340 -0.15 -8.57 -5.44
N SER A 341 0.77 -7.99 -6.21
CA SER A 341 0.80 -8.16 -7.66
C SER A 341 0.92 -9.65 -8.01
N CYS A 342 0.15 -10.08 -9.02
CA CYS A 342 0.29 -11.41 -9.61
C CYS A 342 1.58 -11.58 -10.43
N ASP A 343 2.21 -10.47 -10.84
CA ASP A 343 3.52 -10.47 -11.48
C ASP A 343 4.61 -10.16 -10.44
N GLN A 344 5.44 -11.15 -10.16
CA GLN A 344 6.47 -11.11 -9.12
C GLN A 344 7.83 -11.48 -9.70
N ILE A 345 8.80 -10.59 -9.53
CA ILE A 345 10.19 -10.83 -9.91
C ILE A 345 10.95 -11.28 -8.66
N ARG A 346 11.66 -12.40 -8.72
CA ARG A 346 12.59 -12.83 -7.67
C ARG A 346 14.02 -12.57 -8.11
N TYR A 347 14.75 -11.85 -7.28
CA TYR A 347 16.17 -11.62 -7.48
C TYR A 347 16.99 -12.74 -6.84
N ASN A 348 18.09 -13.11 -7.49
CA ASN A 348 19.19 -13.81 -6.88
C ASN A 348 20.30 -12.79 -6.66
N ILE A 349 20.91 -12.85 -5.48
CA ILE A 349 21.83 -11.82 -5.04
C ILE A 349 22.99 -12.50 -4.34
N ASP A 350 24.18 -12.23 -4.85
CA ASP A 350 25.43 -12.70 -4.29
C ASP A 350 26.19 -11.50 -3.69
N HIS A 351 26.65 -11.65 -2.46
CA HIS A 351 27.31 -10.60 -1.71
C HIS A 351 28.70 -11.01 -1.32
N GLU A 352 29.66 -10.20 -1.74
CA GLU A 352 31.04 -10.36 -1.37
C GLU A 352 31.51 -9.17 -0.55
N ARG A 353 32.05 -9.47 0.64
CA ARG A 353 32.74 -8.48 1.48
C ARG A 353 34.22 -8.45 1.10
N LYS A 354 34.66 -7.40 0.41
CA LYS A 354 36.06 -7.24 -0.06
C LYS A 354 37.04 -6.81 1.05
N GLY A 355 36.78 -7.22 2.30
CA GLY A 355 37.59 -6.87 3.47
C GLY A 355 37.35 -5.45 4.00
N LYS A 356 38.19 -5.04 4.97
CA LYS A 356 38.11 -3.70 5.56
C LYS A 356 38.57 -2.66 4.52
N SER A 357 37.80 -1.59 4.39
CA SER A 357 38.18 -0.43 3.59
C SER A 357 39.50 0.14 4.12
N MET A 358 40.34 0.69 3.23
CA MET A 358 41.55 1.44 3.64
C MET A 358 41.18 2.61 4.58
N ARG A 359 39.94 3.09 4.47
CA ARG A 359 39.32 4.08 5.33
C ARG A 359 38.23 3.43 6.17
N PRO A 360 38.46 3.15 7.47
CA PRO A 360 37.48 2.48 8.32
C PRO A 360 36.23 3.35 8.57
N ASP A 361 36.35 4.66 8.35
CA ASP A 361 35.27 5.63 8.36
C ASP A 361 34.41 5.58 7.09
N LEU A 362 34.78 4.80 6.07
CA LEU A 362 34.09 4.76 4.78
C LEU A 362 33.55 3.36 4.47
N THR A 363 32.24 3.29 4.26
CA THR A 363 31.54 2.11 3.74
C THR A 363 31.23 2.34 2.27
N THR A 364 31.65 1.42 1.41
CA THR A 364 31.39 1.51 -0.04
C THR A 364 30.54 0.32 -0.46
N VAL A 365 29.44 0.59 -1.16
CA VAL A 365 28.52 -0.41 -1.69
C VAL A 365 28.51 -0.26 -3.20
N VAL A 366 28.88 -1.33 -3.89
CA VAL A 366 28.92 -1.44 -5.34
C VAL A 366 27.90 -2.48 -5.76
N LEU A 367 26.91 -2.07 -6.54
CA LEU A 367 25.93 -3.00 -7.12
C LEU A 367 26.33 -3.34 -8.55
N LYS A 368 26.35 -4.63 -8.85
CA LYS A 368 26.68 -5.19 -10.17
C LYS A 368 25.52 -6.01 -10.70
N TRP A 369 25.32 -5.96 -12.01
CA TRP A 369 24.35 -6.78 -12.71
C TRP A 369 25.09 -7.96 -13.33
N ASP A 370 24.63 -9.19 -13.10
CA ASP A 370 25.33 -10.39 -13.58
C ASP A 370 24.80 -10.82 -14.95
N SER A 371 23.57 -11.36 -14.99
CA SER A 371 22.99 -11.93 -16.21
C SER A 371 21.65 -11.30 -16.57
N PHE A 372 21.39 -11.23 -17.87
CA PHE A 372 20.08 -10.85 -18.42
C PHE A 372 19.19 -12.06 -18.73
N GLU A 373 19.66 -13.25 -18.38
CA GLU A 373 18.94 -14.51 -18.54
C GLU A 373 18.15 -14.83 -17.29
N TYR A 374 16.86 -15.10 -17.43
CA TYR A 374 16.03 -15.49 -16.30
C TYR A 374 14.89 -16.44 -16.67
N LEU A 375 14.38 -17.15 -15.66
CA LEU A 375 13.26 -18.06 -15.84
C LEU A 375 11.92 -17.32 -15.76
N THR A 376 11.05 -17.51 -16.74
CA THR A 376 9.64 -17.10 -16.64
C THR A 376 8.76 -18.30 -16.30
N MET A 377 8.01 -18.17 -15.21
CA MET A 377 7.00 -19.12 -14.77
C MET A 377 5.62 -18.47 -14.87
N GLU A 378 4.89 -18.78 -15.92
CA GLU A 378 3.53 -18.28 -16.14
C GLU A 378 2.53 -19.39 -15.81
N GLN A 379 1.48 -19.04 -15.08
CA GLN A 379 0.33 -19.89 -14.84
C GLN A 379 -0.75 -19.57 -15.88
N ASP A 380 -1.10 -20.57 -16.67
CA ASP A 380 -2.22 -20.48 -17.62
C ASP A 380 -3.40 -21.30 -17.11
N TRP A 381 -4.61 -20.88 -17.48
CA TRP A 381 -5.81 -21.66 -17.23
C TRP A 381 -5.69 -23.00 -17.93
N VAL A 382 -5.75 -24.11 -17.17
CA VAL A 382 -5.73 -25.48 -17.71
C VAL A 382 -6.83 -25.68 -18.75
N TRP A 383 -7.97 -25.03 -18.54
CA TRP A 383 -9.13 -25.07 -19.41
C TRP A 383 -9.46 -23.68 -19.90
N SER A 384 -9.36 -23.46 -21.21
CA SER A 384 -10.06 -22.33 -21.81
C SER A 384 -11.57 -22.61 -21.77
N VAL A 385 -12.40 -21.56 -21.76
CA VAL A 385 -13.88 -21.71 -21.78
C VAL A 385 -14.32 -22.57 -22.98
N THR A 386 -13.63 -22.45 -24.12
CA THR A 386 -13.93 -23.23 -25.32
C THR A 386 -13.56 -24.70 -25.14
N THR A 387 -12.39 -25.01 -24.58
CA THR A 387 -11.98 -26.39 -24.26
C THR A 387 -12.94 -27.02 -23.24
N PHE A 388 -13.38 -26.24 -22.24
CA PHE A 388 -14.32 -26.70 -21.22
C PHE A 388 -15.68 -27.05 -21.82
N ILE A 389 -16.25 -26.15 -22.61
CA ILE A 389 -17.52 -26.40 -23.31
C ILE A 389 -17.38 -27.58 -24.27
N ALA A 390 -16.25 -27.71 -24.97
CA ALA A 390 -16.01 -28.81 -25.89
C ALA A 390 -15.92 -30.16 -25.17
N ALA A 391 -15.22 -30.27 -24.04
CA ALA A 391 -15.16 -31.54 -23.31
C ALA A 391 -16.45 -31.86 -22.56
N LEU A 392 -17.15 -30.85 -22.02
CA LEU A 392 -18.46 -31.03 -21.42
C LEU A 392 -19.47 -31.51 -22.47
N GLY A 393 -19.51 -30.84 -23.62
CA GLY A 393 -20.35 -31.21 -24.76
C GLY A 393 -19.96 -32.56 -25.36
N GLY A 394 -18.67 -32.88 -25.43
CA GLY A 394 -18.16 -34.17 -25.86
C GLY A 394 -18.55 -35.29 -24.89
N SER A 395 -18.46 -35.05 -23.59
CA SER A 395 -18.85 -36.02 -22.56
C SER A 395 -20.37 -36.25 -22.55
N ILE A 396 -21.17 -35.17 -22.55
CA ILE A 396 -22.64 -35.27 -22.59
C ILE A 396 -23.11 -35.90 -23.90
N GLY A 397 -22.51 -35.51 -25.03
CA GLY A 397 -22.81 -36.07 -26.34
C GLY A 397 -22.44 -37.55 -26.45
N MET A 398 -21.30 -37.97 -25.89
CA MET A 398 -20.85 -39.36 -25.91
C MET A 398 -21.70 -40.26 -25.01
N TRP A 399 -22.00 -39.82 -23.78
CA TRP A 399 -22.71 -40.65 -22.80
C TRP A 399 -24.23 -40.63 -22.97
N LEU A 400 -24.81 -39.50 -23.36
CA LEU A 400 -26.27 -39.32 -23.42
C LEU A 400 -26.78 -39.10 -24.85
N GLY A 401 -25.91 -38.89 -25.84
CA GLY A 401 -26.33 -38.51 -27.19
C GLY A 401 -27.01 -37.12 -27.26
N LEU A 402 -26.91 -36.33 -26.18
CA LEU A 402 -27.61 -35.06 -26.05
C LEU A 402 -26.75 -33.92 -26.60
N SER A 403 -27.37 -33.12 -27.46
CA SER A 403 -26.82 -31.83 -27.86
C SER A 403 -27.39 -30.71 -26.98
N ILE A 404 -26.81 -29.50 -27.06
CA ILE A 404 -27.37 -28.32 -26.41
C ILE A 404 -28.83 -28.06 -26.84
N LEU A 405 -29.18 -28.39 -28.09
CA LEU A 405 -30.54 -28.29 -28.61
C LEU A 405 -31.47 -29.30 -27.95
N SER A 406 -30.97 -30.50 -27.63
CA SER A 406 -31.72 -31.53 -26.90
C SER A 406 -32.02 -31.12 -25.46
N LEU A 407 -31.08 -30.42 -24.80
CA LEU A 407 -31.32 -29.82 -23.48
C LEU A 407 -32.36 -28.71 -23.54
N ILE A 408 -32.29 -27.85 -24.56
CA ILE A 408 -33.29 -26.78 -24.76
C ILE A 408 -34.67 -27.39 -25.03
N GLN A 409 -34.78 -28.39 -25.91
CA GLN A 409 -36.04 -29.10 -26.17
C GLN A 409 -36.57 -29.84 -24.94
N GLY A 410 -35.70 -30.47 -24.15
CA GLY A 410 -36.08 -31.12 -22.90
C GLY A 410 -36.62 -30.10 -21.89
N SER A 411 -35.97 -28.95 -21.75
CA SER A 411 -36.41 -27.89 -20.84
C SER A 411 -37.72 -27.22 -21.26
N THR A 412 -37.94 -26.97 -22.56
CA THR A 412 -39.21 -26.44 -23.06
C THR A 412 -40.34 -27.45 -22.95
N TYR A 413 -40.06 -28.75 -23.17
CA TYR A 413 -41.02 -29.82 -22.91
C TYR A 413 -41.38 -29.93 -21.43
N LEU A 414 -40.39 -29.82 -20.52
CA LEU A 414 -40.62 -29.85 -19.09
C LEU A 414 -41.46 -28.65 -18.63
N LEU A 415 -41.17 -27.45 -19.13
CA LEU A 415 -41.94 -26.23 -18.84
C LEU A 415 -43.38 -26.35 -19.33
N THR A 416 -43.59 -26.76 -20.57
CA THR A 416 -44.95 -26.96 -21.12
C THR A 416 -45.71 -28.07 -20.38
N TYR A 417 -45.03 -29.14 -19.95
CA TYR A 417 -45.62 -30.19 -19.13
C TYR A 417 -46.04 -29.70 -17.74
N ILE A 418 -45.22 -28.87 -17.08
CA ILE A 418 -45.54 -28.25 -15.79
C ILE A 418 -46.72 -27.29 -15.95
N GLU A 419 -46.72 -26.44 -16.97
CA GLU A 419 -47.82 -25.52 -17.26
C GLU A 419 -49.13 -26.26 -17.50
N GLN A 420 -49.11 -27.36 -18.27
CA GLN A 420 -50.30 -28.20 -18.49
C GLN A 420 -50.78 -28.89 -17.20
N ARG A 421 -49.87 -29.31 -16.31
CA ARG A 421 -50.25 -29.87 -15.00
C ARG A 421 -50.84 -28.81 -14.06
N VAL A 422 -50.32 -27.58 -14.08
CA VAL A 422 -50.86 -26.47 -13.31
C VAL A 422 -52.23 -26.04 -13.86
N ALA A 423 -52.40 -26.00 -15.19
CA ALA A 423 -53.67 -25.72 -15.85
C ALA A 423 -54.73 -26.78 -15.53
N LYS A 424 -54.39 -28.08 -15.61
CA LYS A 424 -55.30 -29.17 -15.21
C LYS A 424 -55.67 -29.13 -13.72
N ARG A 425 -54.74 -28.76 -12.83
CA ARG A 425 -55.03 -28.56 -11.40
C ARG A 425 -55.94 -27.36 -11.14
N LYS A 426 -55.85 -26.28 -11.93
CA LYS A 426 -56.79 -25.15 -11.85
C LYS A 426 -58.20 -25.51 -12.32
N ILE A 427 -58.31 -26.30 -13.39
CA ILE A 427 -59.62 -26.77 -13.90
C ILE A 427 -60.28 -27.71 -12.88
N ASN A 428 -59.52 -28.65 -12.29
CA ASN A 428 -60.08 -29.54 -11.25
C ASN A 428 -60.50 -28.78 -9.98
N LYS A 429 -59.84 -27.67 -9.62
CA LYS A 429 -60.27 -26.79 -8.52
C LYS A 429 -61.50 -25.92 -8.85
N MET A 430 -61.80 -25.68 -10.13
CA MET A 430 -63.04 -25.02 -10.54
C MET A 430 -64.22 -26.00 -10.61
N GLY A 431 -63.97 -27.31 -10.80
CA GLY A 431 -65.00 -28.35 -10.80
C GLY A 431 -65.53 -28.77 -9.42
N GLU A 432 -64.86 -28.41 -8.32
CA GLU A 432 -65.30 -28.73 -6.94
C GLU A 432 -66.16 -27.63 -6.29
N ASN A 433 -66.31 -26.46 -6.91
CA ASN A 433 -67.06 -25.32 -6.33
C ASN A 433 -68.46 -25.10 -6.96
N GLU A 434 -68.98 -26.05 -7.73
CA GLU A 434 -70.22 -25.87 -8.50
C GLU A 434 -71.41 -26.72 -8.02
N GLN A 435 -71.38 -27.21 -6.77
CA GLN A 435 -72.55 -27.81 -6.12
C GLN A 435 -72.64 -27.36 -4.66
N GLU A 436 -73.34 -26.25 -4.44
CA GLU A 436 -74.42 -26.09 -3.45
C GLU A 436 -74.80 -24.60 -3.34
N THR A 437 -75.99 -24.27 -3.83
CA THR A 437 -76.78 -23.13 -3.33
C THR A 437 -78.19 -23.63 -3.13
N PRO A 438 -78.87 -23.22 -2.04
CA PRO A 438 -79.96 -22.25 -2.23
C PRO A 438 -80.21 -21.39 -0.97
N PRO A 439 -81.25 -20.53 -0.94
CA PRO A 439 -81.65 -19.54 -1.93
C PRO A 439 -81.81 -18.13 -1.32
N SER A 440 -82.01 -17.17 -2.21
CA SER A 440 -82.16 -15.73 -2.00
C SER A 440 -83.48 -15.30 -1.33
N LYS A 441 -83.46 -14.13 -0.66
CA LYS A 441 -84.42 -13.01 -0.81
C LYS A 441 -84.00 -11.77 0.03
N PRO A 442 -84.52 -10.56 -0.25
CA PRO A 442 -83.68 -9.38 -0.54
C PRO A 442 -83.94 -8.21 0.43
N THR A 443 -83.27 -7.07 0.22
CA THR A 443 -83.86 -5.70 0.16
C THR A 443 -83.02 -4.61 0.85
N LYS A 444 -82.67 -3.58 0.04
CA LYS A 444 -82.49 -2.13 0.32
C LYS A 444 -81.33 -1.59 1.18
N ASN A 445 -80.60 -0.71 0.50
CA ASN A 445 -80.32 0.70 0.81
C ASN A 445 -79.23 1.11 1.82
N GLN A 446 -78.52 2.14 1.36
CA GLN A 446 -77.97 3.31 2.06
C GLN A 446 -76.51 3.28 2.54
N LEU A 447 -75.76 4.18 1.88
CA LEU A 447 -74.85 5.21 2.39
C LEU A 447 -74.47 5.22 3.88
N GLN A 448 -73.20 5.61 4.06
CA GLN A 448 -72.62 6.57 5.02
C GLN A 448 -71.70 6.07 6.13
N ASP A 449 -70.50 6.62 6.03
CA ASP A 449 -69.70 7.31 7.07
C ASP A 449 -69.03 6.53 8.21
N ASP A 450 -67.71 6.67 8.19
CA ASP A 450 -66.84 7.13 9.26
C ASP A 450 -67.10 6.62 10.70
N ASN A 451 -66.10 5.94 11.25
CA ASN A 451 -65.23 6.67 12.19
C ASN A 451 -63.94 5.92 12.58
N ASN A 452 -62.88 6.72 12.56
CA ASN A 452 -61.61 6.59 13.26
C ASN A 452 -61.68 5.93 14.65
N LYS A 453 -60.66 5.10 14.95
CA LYS A 453 -59.80 5.29 16.13
C LYS A 453 -58.44 4.58 15.98
N ARG A 454 -57.40 5.42 15.91
CA ARG A 454 -55.95 5.24 16.22
C ARG A 454 -55.72 4.19 17.35
N LYS A 455 -54.62 3.44 17.50
CA LYS A 455 -53.17 3.78 17.38
C LYS A 455 -52.30 2.54 17.75
N TYR A 456 -51.01 2.64 17.42
CA TYR A 456 -49.84 1.73 17.66
C TYR A 456 -49.68 0.61 16.62
N SER A 457 -48.52 0.40 15.97
CA SER A 457 -47.20 1.05 15.96
C SER A 457 -46.50 0.60 14.67
N LYS A 458 -45.85 1.50 13.92
CA LYS A 458 -45.05 1.22 12.72
C LYS A 458 -43.57 1.34 13.07
N THR A 459 -42.78 0.34 12.66
CA THR A 459 -41.39 0.53 12.26
C THR A 459 -41.35 0.27 10.76
N SER A 460 -41.03 1.31 10.00
CA SER A 460 -40.96 1.33 8.55
C SER A 460 -39.57 1.83 8.15
N THR A 461 -38.82 1.01 7.43
CA THR A 461 -37.65 1.45 6.65
C THR A 461 -37.95 1.14 5.19
N THR A 462 -38.50 2.14 4.52
CA THR A 462 -38.55 2.26 3.06
C THR A 462 -37.19 2.77 2.58
N THR A 463 -36.45 1.90 1.89
CA THR A 463 -35.42 2.25 0.93
C THR A 463 -36.07 2.80 -0.33
N SER A 464 -35.67 3.99 -0.76
CA SER A 464 -36.08 4.61 -2.02
C SER A 464 -34.85 4.94 -2.86
N LEU A 465 -34.90 4.51 -4.13
CA LEU A 465 -34.13 4.93 -5.29
C LEU A 465 -32.62 4.65 -5.30
N GLU A 466 -32.20 3.66 -6.10
CA GLU A 466 -31.48 3.91 -7.35
C GLU A 466 -31.45 2.67 -8.26
N GLU A 467 -31.28 2.93 -9.54
CA GLU A 467 -31.70 2.17 -10.71
C GLU A 467 -30.82 0.93 -11.01
N ASN A 468 -31.41 -0.27 -10.96
CA ASN A 468 -30.83 -1.46 -11.60
C ASN A 468 -31.28 -1.53 -13.07
N LYS A 469 -30.45 -1.01 -13.98
CA LYS A 469 -30.51 -1.36 -15.40
C LYS A 469 -30.02 -2.80 -15.57
N LEU A 470 -30.93 -3.64 -16.02
CA LEU A 470 -30.72 -5.04 -16.34
C LEU A 470 -29.63 -5.26 -17.41
N ALA A 471 -28.76 -6.20 -17.05
CA ALA A 471 -27.94 -7.09 -17.86
C ALA A 471 -28.07 -7.00 -19.39
N ALA A 472 -26.93 -6.71 -20.03
CA ALA A 472 -26.69 -6.95 -21.45
C ALA A 472 -26.67 -8.45 -21.76
N ASN A 473 -27.26 -8.80 -22.91
CA ASN A 473 -27.49 -10.16 -23.38
C ASN A 473 -26.17 -10.87 -23.77
N PRO A 474 -25.83 -12.05 -23.21
CA PRO A 474 -24.54 -12.71 -23.40
C PRO A 474 -24.35 -13.43 -24.74
N PHE A 475 -25.22 -13.22 -25.73
CA PHE A 475 -25.16 -13.89 -27.05
C PHE A 475 -24.93 -12.94 -28.24
N ALA A 476 -24.46 -11.72 -28.02
CA ALA A 476 -24.08 -10.83 -29.12
C ALA A 476 -22.74 -11.27 -29.75
N SER A 477 -22.78 -11.76 -30.99
CA SER A 477 -21.59 -12.11 -31.79
C SER A 477 -20.77 -10.86 -32.17
N PRO A 478 -19.42 -10.91 -32.23
CA PRO A 478 -18.58 -9.73 -32.46
C PRO A 478 -18.53 -9.26 -33.93
N PHE A 479 -19.09 -10.01 -34.88
CA PHE A 479 -18.98 -9.71 -36.31
C PHE A 479 -20.26 -9.10 -36.86
N ASN A 480 -20.57 -7.86 -36.48
CA ASN A 480 -21.53 -7.04 -37.20
C ASN A 480 -21.21 -5.54 -37.04
N LYS A 481 -20.04 -5.12 -37.53
CA LYS A 481 -19.82 -3.71 -37.91
C LYS A 481 -20.11 -3.57 -39.39
N LYS A 482 -21.29 -3.05 -39.72
CA LYS A 482 -21.56 -2.49 -41.05
C LYS A 482 -20.61 -1.30 -41.26
N THR A 483 -19.71 -1.45 -42.21
CA THR A 483 -19.11 -0.36 -42.99
C THR A 483 -20.20 0.57 -43.51
N ASN A 484 -20.16 1.84 -43.12
CA ASN A 484 -20.77 2.92 -43.87
C ASN A 484 -19.65 3.83 -44.37
N GLN A 485 -19.27 3.64 -45.62
CA GLN A 485 -18.70 4.68 -46.46
C GLN A 485 -19.86 5.55 -46.96
N LYS A 486 -19.82 6.84 -46.64
CA LYS A 486 -19.98 7.95 -47.58
C LYS A 486 -19.46 9.23 -46.95
#